data_AF-A0A1Z2XM25-F1
#
_entry.id   AF-A0A1Z2XM25-F1
#
_cell.length_a   1.000
_cell.length_b   1.000
_cell.length_c   1.000
_cell.angle_alpha   90.00
_cell.angle_beta   90.00
_cell.angle_gamma   90.00
#
_symmetry.space_group_name_H-M   'P 1'
#
loop_
_entity.id
_entity.type
_entity.pdbx_description
1 polymer ?
#
loop_
_entity_poly.entity_id
_entity_poly.type
_entity_poly.pdbx_seq_one_letter_code
_entity_poly.pdbx_strand_id
1 'polypeptide(L)'
;MEAFTAGFAELLDGIVGVAIHCFEFIGVVIIVVAGVKGLAQYVRKDPSVRLQLAQGMALGLEFKLGSEILRTVVVRELSEVALVAAIIAVRAALTFLIHWEIRIEERTKQETKEGEEGKGLSEKET
;
A
#
# COMPACT_ATOMS: atom_id res chain seq x y z
N MET A 1 -16.41 18.61 -33.14
CA MET A 1 -15.52 18.47 -31.97
C MET A 1 -16.29 17.84 -30.81
N GLU A 2 -17.44 18.42 -30.43
CA GLU A 2 -18.42 17.89 -29.45
C GLU A 2 -18.83 16.41 -29.63
N ALA A 3 -19.15 15.98 -30.85
CA ALA A 3 -19.57 14.60 -31.10
C ALA A 3 -18.43 13.57 -30.95
N PHE A 4 -17.20 13.99 -31.23
CA PHE A 4 -16.02 13.14 -31.07
C PHE A 4 -15.67 12.96 -29.59
N THR A 5 -15.80 14.02 -28.79
CA THR A 5 -15.58 13.97 -27.34
C THR A 5 -16.65 13.15 -26.62
N ALA A 6 -17.91 13.24 -27.04
CA ALA A 6 -19.00 12.43 -26.49
C ALA A 6 -18.81 10.92 -26.74
N GLY A 7 -18.48 10.53 -27.99
CA GLY A 7 -18.22 9.13 -28.32
C GLY A 7 -16.98 8.57 -27.61
N PHE A 8 -15.95 9.39 -27.39
CA PHE A 8 -14.77 8.99 -26.62
C PHE A 8 -15.08 8.78 -25.14
N ALA A 9 -15.94 9.61 -24.54
CA ALA A 9 -16.33 9.49 -23.13
C ALA A 9 -17.14 8.21 -22.87
N GLU A 10 -18.12 7.90 -23.72
CA GLU A 10 -18.89 6.64 -23.60
C GLU A 10 -18.01 5.39 -23.76
N LEU A 11 -17.06 5.43 -24.69
CA LEU A 11 -16.10 4.34 -24.88
C LEU A 11 -15.22 4.14 -23.64
N LEU A 12 -14.76 5.24 -23.04
CA LEU A 12 -13.91 5.22 -21.85
C LEU A 12 -14.67 4.70 -20.63
N ASP A 13 -15.90 5.15 -20.41
CA ASP A 13 -16.75 4.66 -19.32
C ASP A 13 -17.02 3.15 -19.44
N GLY A 14 -17.31 2.68 -20.66
CA GLY A 14 -17.48 1.25 -20.94
C GLY A 14 -16.22 0.43 -20.65
N ILE A 15 -15.05 0.88 -21.14
CA ILE A 15 -13.77 0.19 -20.91
C ILE A 15 -13.43 0.15 -19.42
N VAL A 16 -13.60 1.25 -18.70
CA VAL A 16 -13.27 1.32 -17.28
C VAL A 16 -14.26 0.51 -16.46
N GLY A 17 -15.54 0.53 -16.79
CA GLY A 17 -16.54 -0.34 -16.15
C GLY A 17 -16.15 -1.81 -16.23
N VAL A 18 -15.74 -2.27 -17.42
CA VAL A 18 -15.22 -3.63 -17.62
C VAL A 18 -13.95 -3.87 -16.81
N ALA A 19 -13.01 -2.93 -16.81
CA ALA A 19 -11.77 -3.04 -16.05
C ALA A 19 -12.01 -3.15 -14.53
N ILE A 20 -12.93 -2.35 -13.97
CA ILE A 20 -13.33 -2.41 -12.55
C ILE A 20 -13.80 -3.82 -12.19
N HIS A 21 -14.72 -4.37 -12.97
CA HIS A 21 -15.27 -5.71 -12.71
C HIS A 21 -14.18 -6.78 -12.83
N CYS A 22 -13.27 -6.66 -13.79
CA CYS A 22 -12.13 -7.57 -13.93
C CYS A 22 -11.20 -7.51 -12.70
N PHE A 23 -10.85 -6.32 -12.22
CA PHE A 23 -9.98 -6.14 -11.06
C PHE A 23 -10.63 -6.69 -9.78
N GLU A 24 -11.92 -6.41 -9.56
CA GLU A 24 -12.67 -6.95 -8.43
C GLU A 24 -12.71 -8.48 -8.48
N PHE A 25 -12.99 -9.05 -9.66
CA PHE A 25 -13.05 -10.49 -9.84
C PHE A 25 -11.70 -11.17 -9.58
N ILE A 26 -10.61 -10.62 -10.13
CA ILE A 26 -9.25 -11.12 -9.89
C ILE A 26 -8.91 -11.06 -8.40
N GLY A 27 -9.17 -9.93 -7.73
CA GLY A 27 -8.92 -9.76 -6.31
C GLY A 27 -9.67 -10.79 -5.46
N VAL A 28 -10.95 -11.04 -5.78
CA VAL A 28 -11.76 -12.06 -5.10
C VAL A 28 -11.20 -13.47 -5.33
N VAL A 29 -10.84 -13.81 -6.57
CA VAL A 29 -10.27 -15.13 -6.90
C VAL A 29 -8.96 -15.37 -6.13
N ILE A 30 -8.06 -14.37 -6.09
CA ILE A 30 -6.79 -14.46 -5.36
C ILE A 30 -7.04 -14.70 -3.87
N ILE A 31 -7.95 -13.93 -3.25
CA ILE A 31 -8.28 -14.06 -1.83
C ILE A 31 -8.86 -15.45 -1.54
N VAL A 32 -9.80 -15.93 -2.37
CA VAL A 32 -10.42 -17.25 -2.20
C VAL A 32 -9.38 -18.35 -2.32
N VAL A 33 -8.51 -18.32 -3.34
CA VAL A 33 -7.46 -19.33 -3.53
C VAL A 33 -6.46 -19.32 -2.38
N ALA A 34 -6.03 -18.13 -1.92
CA ALA A 34 -5.14 -18.00 -0.77
C ALA A 34 -5.79 -18.54 0.50
N GLY A 35 -7.07 -18.24 0.72
CA GLY A 35 -7.85 -18.75 1.85
C GLY A 35 -7.97 -20.28 1.85
N VAL A 36 -8.31 -20.88 0.71
CA VAL A 36 -8.43 -22.35 0.58
C VAL A 36 -7.08 -23.03 0.77
N LYS A 37 -6.01 -22.53 0.14
CA LYS A 37 -4.65 -23.06 0.33
C LYS A 37 -4.19 -22.91 1.78
N GLY A 38 -4.42 -21.74 2.36
CA GLY A 38 -4.12 -21.44 3.75
C GLY A 38 -4.82 -22.40 4.71
N LEU A 39 -6.11 -22.67 4.49
CA LEU A 39 -6.85 -23.62 5.32
C LEU A 39 -6.29 -25.05 5.19
N ALA A 40 -6.02 -25.50 3.96
CA ALA A 40 -5.48 -26.84 3.71
C ALA A 40 -4.07 -27.05 4.31
N GLN A 41 -3.23 -26.01 4.32
CA GLN A 41 -1.89 -26.03 4.91
C GLN A 41 -1.93 -25.85 6.44
N TYR A 42 -2.90 -25.09 6.96
CA TYR A 42 -3.10 -24.90 8.40
C TYR A 42 -3.44 -26.22 9.08
N VAL A 43 -4.31 -27.03 8.47
CA VAL A 43 -4.62 -28.40 8.94
C VAL A 43 -3.38 -29.30 8.94
N ARG A 44 -2.42 -29.06 8.03
CA ARG A 44 -1.13 -29.78 7.97
C ARG A 44 -0.06 -29.24 8.93
N LYS A 45 -0.36 -28.24 9.77
CA LYS A 45 0.56 -27.59 10.72
C LYS A 45 1.83 -27.00 10.08
N ASP A 46 1.73 -26.49 8.87
CA ASP A 46 2.87 -25.86 8.19
C ASP A 46 3.09 -24.41 8.71
N PRO A 47 4.28 -24.07 9.25
CA PRO A 47 4.57 -22.73 9.75
C PRO A 47 4.59 -21.64 8.65
N SER A 48 4.75 -22.01 7.37
CA SER A 48 4.76 -21.07 6.24
C SER A 48 3.38 -20.52 5.86
N VAL A 49 2.31 -21.10 6.40
CA VAL A 49 0.93 -20.81 6.01
C VAL A 49 0.51 -19.36 6.24
N ARG A 50 0.98 -18.75 7.34
CA ARG A 50 0.63 -17.37 7.71
C ARG A 50 1.21 -16.38 6.71
N LEU A 51 2.41 -16.64 6.20
CA LEU A 51 3.07 -15.77 5.24
C LEU A 51 2.38 -15.84 3.87
N GLN A 52 2.10 -17.05 3.37
CA GLN A 52 1.42 -17.24 2.09
C GLN A 52 0.01 -16.66 2.10
N LEU A 53 -0.73 -16.84 3.20
CA LEU A 53 -2.06 -16.26 3.37
C LEU A 53 -1.99 -14.72 3.43
N ALA A 54 -1.06 -14.15 4.20
CA ALA A 54 -0.89 -12.71 4.29
C ALA A 54 -0.55 -12.07 2.93
N GLN A 55 0.36 -12.69 2.16
CA GLN A 55 0.72 -12.25 0.82
C GLN A 55 -0.48 -12.32 -0.15
N GLY A 56 -1.22 -13.43 -0.14
CA GLY A 56 -2.40 -13.57 -0.99
C GLY A 56 -3.51 -12.57 -0.65
N MET A 57 -3.73 -12.31 0.65
CA MET A 57 -4.67 -11.30 1.12
C MET A 57 -4.23 -9.89 0.69
N ALA A 58 -2.96 -9.54 0.88
CA ALA A 58 -2.41 -8.25 0.48
C ALA A 58 -2.57 -8.01 -1.03
N LEU A 59 -2.16 -8.98 -1.85
CA LEU A 59 -2.28 -8.88 -3.32
C LEU A 59 -3.74 -8.73 -3.75
N GLY A 60 -4.65 -9.52 -3.19
CA GLY A 60 -6.07 -9.41 -3.51
C GLY A 60 -6.67 -8.05 -3.14
N LEU A 61 -6.22 -7.45 -2.03
CA LEU A 61 -6.63 -6.12 -1.61
C LEU A 61 -6.06 -5.02 -2.51
N GLU A 62 -4.82 -5.16 -2.99
CA GLU A 62 -4.24 -4.25 -3.98
C GLU A 62 -5.07 -4.19 -5.27
N PHE A 63 -5.56 -5.35 -5.75
CA PHE A 63 -6.47 -5.39 -6.90
C PHE A 63 -7.81 -4.68 -6.62
N LYS A 64 -8.38 -4.82 -5.42
CA LYS A 64 -9.62 -4.10 -5.04
C LYS A 64 -9.39 -2.58 -4.89
N LEU A 65 -8.24 -2.17 -4.38
CA LEU A 65 -7.86 -0.75 -4.34
C LEU A 65 -7.68 -0.20 -5.76
N GLY A 66 -7.08 -0.97 -6.67
CA GLY A 66 -6.95 -0.60 -8.08
C GLY A 66 -8.30 -0.33 -8.76
N SER A 67 -9.33 -1.15 -8.50
CA SER A 67 -10.69 -0.90 -9.01
C SER A 67 -11.34 0.35 -8.42
N GLU A 68 -11.09 0.67 -7.16
CA GLU A 68 -11.60 1.90 -6.53
C GLU A 68 -10.94 3.15 -7.12
N ILE A 69 -9.63 3.09 -7.38
CA ILE A 69 -8.91 4.15 -8.08
C ILE A 69 -9.49 4.35 -9.49
N LEU A 70 -9.74 3.27 -10.24
CA LEU A 70 -10.37 3.37 -11.57
C LEU A 70 -11.76 4.04 -11.52
N ARG A 71 -12.56 3.72 -10.51
CA ARG A 71 -13.89 4.31 -10.29
C ARG A 71 -13.81 5.81 -10.02
N THR A 72 -12.87 6.26 -9.19
CA THR A 72 -12.65 7.68 -8.88
C THR A 72 -12.04 8.46 -10.05
N VAL A 73 -11.34 7.79 -10.95
CA VAL A 73 -10.76 8.40 -12.16
C VAL A 73 -11.80 8.67 -13.26
N VAL A 74 -12.96 8.02 -13.26
CA VAL A 74 -13.96 8.22 -14.35
C VAL A 74 -15.08 9.19 -14.00
N VAL A 75 -15.49 9.29 -12.72
CA VAL A 75 -16.63 10.12 -12.29
C VAL A 75 -16.22 11.60 -12.07
N ARG A 76 -15.61 12.26 -13.06
CA ARG A 76 -14.91 13.54 -12.90
C ARG A 76 -15.79 14.79 -13.10
N GLU A 77 -16.33 15.34 -12.01
CA GLU A 77 -16.64 16.79 -11.87
C GLU A 77 -15.84 17.37 -10.68
N LEU A 78 -15.02 18.42 -10.89
CA LEU A 78 -14.07 19.04 -9.93
C LEU A 78 -13.01 18.12 -9.26
N SER A 79 -13.10 16.81 -9.38
CA SER A 79 -12.21 15.81 -8.75
C SER A 79 -10.83 15.68 -9.39
N GLU A 80 -10.62 16.16 -10.62
CA GLU A 80 -9.32 16.11 -11.30
C GLU A 80 -8.26 16.92 -10.55
N VAL A 81 -8.66 18.10 -10.07
CA VAL A 81 -7.80 18.99 -9.28
C VAL A 81 -7.55 18.37 -7.90
N ALA A 82 -8.54 17.69 -7.32
CA ALA A 82 -8.42 16.99 -6.04
C ALA A 82 -7.50 15.77 -6.11
N LEU A 83 -7.48 15.01 -7.21
CA LEU A 83 -6.59 13.86 -7.41
C LEU A 83 -5.13 14.30 -7.55
N VAL A 84 -4.87 15.38 -8.31
CA VAL A 84 -3.54 15.97 -8.42
C VAL A 84 -3.05 16.46 -7.06
N ALA A 85 -3.92 17.14 -6.30
CA ALA A 85 -3.62 17.56 -4.93
C ALA A 85 -3.37 16.36 -3.98
N ALA A 86 -4.14 15.28 -4.11
CA ALA A 86 -3.98 14.07 -3.30
C ALA A 86 -2.65 13.36 -3.59
N ILE A 87 -2.24 13.22 -4.85
CA ILE A 87 -0.94 12.64 -5.23
C ILE A 87 0.21 13.47 -4.67
N ILE A 88 0.12 14.80 -4.75
CA ILE A 88 1.11 15.72 -4.18
C ILE A 88 1.19 15.56 -2.66
N ALA A 89 0.04 15.47 -1.97
CA ALA A 89 -0.02 15.30 -0.52
C ALA A 89 0.58 13.95 -0.07
N VAL A 90 0.24 12.85 -0.76
CA VAL A 90 0.80 11.52 -0.50
C VAL A 90 2.32 11.51 -0.71
N ARG A 91 2.80 12.15 -1.79
CA ARG A 91 4.24 12.28 -2.05
C ARG A 91 4.94 13.03 -0.91
N ALA A 92 4.39 14.16 -0.47
CA ALA A 92 4.93 14.92 0.64
C ALA A 92 4.96 14.12 1.96
N ALA A 93 3.88 13.40 2.27
CA ALA A 93 3.78 12.57 3.47
C ALA A 93 4.81 11.44 3.49
N LEU A 94 4.94 10.68 2.39
CA LEU A 94 5.91 9.59 2.28
C LEU A 94 7.35 10.10 2.42
N THR A 95 7.68 11.18 1.72
CA THR A 95 9.01 11.81 1.81
C THR A 95 9.30 12.30 3.23
N PHE A 96 8.31 12.87 3.93
CA PHE A 96 8.49 13.32 5.31
C PHE A 96 8.65 12.17 6.30
N LEU A 97 7.88 11.08 6.14
CA LEU A 97 8.00 9.88 7.00
C LEU A 97 9.40 9.26 6.91
N ILE A 98 9.92 9.11 5.69
CA ILE A 98 11.28 8.59 5.47
C ILE A 98 12.31 9.51 6.11
N HIS A 99 12.19 10.83 5.90
CA HIS A 99 13.12 11.79 6.48
C HIS A 99 13.07 11.80 8.03
N TRP A 100 11.89 11.60 8.60
CA TRP A 100 11.69 11.52 10.05
C TRP A 100 12.31 10.26 10.64
N GLU A 101 12.13 9.11 9.97
CA GLU A 101 12.72 7.82 10.37
C GLU A 101 14.26 7.90 10.39
N ILE A 102 14.86 8.46 9.33
CA ILE A 102 16.31 8.63 9.22
C ILE A 102 16.85 9.49 10.39
N ARG A 103 16.19 10.61 10.70
CA ARG A 103 16.61 11.50 11.79
C ARG A 103 16.53 10.84 13.17
N ILE A 104 15.55 9.94 13.38
CA ILE A 104 15.45 9.20 14.64
C ILE A 104 16.62 8.22 14.76
N GLU A 105 16.93 7.49 13.69
CA GLU A 105 18.02 6.51 13.69
C GLU A 105 19.38 7.18 14.00
N GLU A 106 19.63 8.37 13.44
CA GLU A 106 20.84 9.15 13.72
C GLU A 106 20.95 9.58 15.18
N ARG A 107 19.83 9.97 15.82
CA ARG A 107 19.80 10.37 17.23
C ARG A 107 20.01 9.20 18.17
N THR A 108 19.40 8.06 17.90
CA THR A 108 19.55 6.84 18.71
C THR A 108 20.99 6.29 18.65
N LYS A 109 21.70 6.49 17.53
CA LYS A 109 23.12 6.13 17.39
C LYS A 109 24.07 7.03 18.19
N GLN A 110 23.69 8.27 18.51
CA GLN A 110 24.49 9.17 19.34
C GLN A 110 24.30 8.89 20.84
N GLU A 111 23.05 8.65 21.28
CA GLU A 111 22.75 8.36 22.70
C GLU A 111 23.38 7.05 23.20
N THR A 112 23.57 6.07 22.31
CA THR A 112 24.24 4.80 22.66
C THR A 112 25.74 4.97 22.90
N LYS A 113 26.40 5.96 22.26
CA LYS A 113 27.85 6.19 22.43
C LYS A 113 28.18 6.94 23.72
N GLU A 114 27.34 7.87 24.15
CA GLU A 114 27.55 8.62 25.40
C GLU A 114 27.26 7.77 26.65
N GLY A 115 26.34 6.80 26.56
CA GLY A 115 26.00 5.89 27.67
C GLY A 115 27.07 4.84 28.00
N GLU A 116 27.92 4.47 27.05
CA GLU A 116 29.03 3.52 27.27
C GLU A 116 30.29 4.21 27.84
N GLU A 117 30.57 5.46 27.46
CA GLU A 117 31.72 6.21 28.01
C GLU A 117 31.49 6.64 29.47
N GLY A 118 30.25 6.98 29.87
CA GLY A 118 29.93 7.39 31.23
C GLY A 118 30.01 6.27 32.28
N LYS A 119 29.77 5.01 31.88
CA LYS A 119 29.87 3.86 32.78
C LYS A 119 31.31 3.35 32.95
N GLY A 120 32.14 3.45 31.90
CA GLY A 120 33.55 3.06 31.97
C GLY A 120 34.42 3.96 32.87
N LEU A 121 33.98 5.19 33.15
CA LEU A 121 34.67 6.11 34.06
C LEU A 121 34.31 5.85 35.53
N SER A 122 33.06 5.48 35.82
CA SER A 122 32.61 5.17 37.19
C SER A 122 33.14 3.85 37.75
N GLU A 123 33.49 2.88 36.89
CA GLU A 123 34.02 1.57 37.31
C GLU A 123 35.55 1.57 37.51
N LYS A 124 36.24 2.67 37.16
CA LYS A 124 37.69 2.83 37.37
C LYS A 124 38.07 3.58 38.66
N GLU A 125 37.10 4.15 39.39
CA GLU A 125 37.33 4.89 40.64
C GLU A 125 36.98 4.11 41.92
N THR A 126 36.64 2.83 41.82
CA THR A 126 36.43 1.90 42.96
C THR A 126 37.36 0.71 42.88
#